data_AF-A0A183B4C1-F1
#
_entry.id   AF-A0A183B4C1-F1
#
_cell.length_a   1.000
_cell.length_b   1.000
_cell.length_c   1.000
_cell.angle_alpha   90.00
_cell.angle_beta   90.00
_cell.angle_gamma   90.00
#
_symmetry.space_group_name_H-M   'P 1'
#
loop_
_entity.id
_entity.type
_entity.pdbx_description
1 polymer ?
#
loop_
_entity_poly.entity_id
_entity_poly.type
_entity_poly.pdbx_seq_one_letter_code
_entity_poly.pdbx_strand_id
1 'polypeptide(L)'
;MICSRHLFCLVIIASYATTTILSQDTTTTTSCFSSDDKVKWNRTFNFNNRSLVLKLAVTDEPAHRIVNYLFQLLAYERLGYKNIEFVKLETESIRETINHVRCQDESCTQLPAVHLNLLLWLPIGVDVNYWVPPSAVTDHGPLGPTRQWELLANPIHVSRIES
;
A
#
# COMPACT_ATOMS: atom_id res chain seq x y z
N MET A 1 -40.76 -31.46 -5.62
CA MET A 1 -39.56 -32.33 -5.66
C MET A 1 -39.70 -33.28 -6.83
N ILE A 2 -38.78 -33.23 -7.80
CA ILE A 2 -38.22 -34.36 -8.57
C ILE A 2 -37.08 -33.77 -9.41
N CYS A 3 -35.90 -34.32 -9.17
CA CYS A 3 -34.61 -34.02 -9.79
C CYS A 3 -34.52 -34.80 -11.11
N SER A 4 -34.01 -34.19 -12.18
CA SER A 4 -33.63 -34.90 -13.40
C SER A 4 -32.15 -34.66 -13.69
N ARG A 5 -31.34 -35.65 -13.31
CA ARG A 5 -29.96 -35.87 -13.72
C ARG A 5 -29.88 -37.33 -14.17
N HIS A 6 -29.60 -37.53 -15.45
CA HIS A 6 -29.25 -38.78 -16.11
C HIS A 6 -28.40 -38.38 -17.31
N LEU A 7 -27.36 -39.06 -17.77
CA LEU A 7 -26.68 -40.32 -17.46
C LEU A 7 -25.54 -40.29 -18.53
N PHE A 8 -24.28 -40.60 -18.25
CA PHE A 8 -23.75 -41.94 -18.49
C PHE A 8 -22.33 -42.01 -17.94
N CYS A 9 -22.16 -42.91 -16.98
CA CYS A 9 -20.90 -43.47 -16.51
C CYS A 9 -20.47 -44.62 -17.43
N LEU A 10 -19.18 -44.98 -17.30
CA LEU A 10 -18.62 -46.35 -17.34
C LEU A 10 -18.39 -46.95 -18.75
N VAL A 11 -17.30 -47.64 -19.12
CA VAL A 11 -16.17 -48.36 -18.47
C VAL A 11 -15.06 -48.52 -19.59
N ILE A 12 -13.73 -48.69 -19.43
CA ILE A 12 -12.87 -49.87 -19.10
C ILE A 12 -11.43 -49.40 -19.49
N ILE A 13 -10.39 -49.19 -18.64
CA ILE A 13 -9.42 -50.07 -17.94
C ILE A 13 -8.66 -51.13 -18.78
N ALA A 14 -7.36 -50.91 -19.03
CA ALA A 14 -6.25 -51.91 -19.02
C ALA A 14 -4.91 -51.20 -19.41
N SER A 15 -3.87 -51.00 -18.57
CA SER A 15 -2.95 -51.94 -17.89
C SER A 15 -2.09 -52.74 -18.91
N TYR A 16 -0.75 -52.79 -18.98
CA TYR A 16 0.37 -52.77 -18.01
C TYR A 16 1.73 -52.52 -18.74
N ALA A 17 2.80 -52.27 -17.96
CA ALA A 17 4.22 -52.61 -18.19
C ALA A 17 5.24 -51.51 -18.62
N THR A 18 5.83 -50.90 -17.59
CA THR A 18 7.28 -50.71 -17.34
C THR A 18 8.24 -50.39 -18.51
N THR A 19 8.75 -49.15 -18.53
CA THR A 19 10.18 -48.88 -18.66
C THR A 19 10.59 -47.76 -17.71
N THR A 20 11.47 -48.09 -16.78
CA THR A 20 12.27 -47.14 -16.01
C THR A 20 13.26 -46.47 -16.95
N ILE A 21 13.24 -45.14 -17.04
CA ILE A 21 14.45 -44.37 -17.33
C ILE A 21 14.65 -43.41 -16.17
N LEU A 22 15.66 -43.78 -15.39
CA LEU A 22 16.35 -42.99 -14.39
C LEU A 22 17.07 -41.83 -15.09
N SER A 23 16.80 -40.60 -14.66
CA SER A 23 17.66 -39.41 -14.84
C SER A 23 17.24 -38.44 -13.73
N GLN A 24 17.70 -38.69 -12.50
CA GLN A 24 18.91 -38.10 -11.92
C GLN A 24 18.82 -36.58 -11.79
N ASP A 25 18.61 -36.20 -10.53
CA ASP A 25 18.82 -34.91 -9.87
C ASP A 25 19.21 -33.71 -10.73
N THR A 26 18.33 -32.71 -10.73
CA THR A 26 18.75 -31.35 -10.36
C THR A 26 17.69 -30.77 -9.44
N THR A 27 17.83 -31.10 -8.16
CA THR A 27 17.21 -30.40 -7.04
C THR A 27 17.82 -29.01 -6.91
N THR A 28 17.61 -28.13 -7.89
CA THR A 28 17.73 -26.68 -7.69
C THR A 28 16.41 -26.17 -7.16
N THR A 29 16.10 -26.55 -5.92
CA THR A 29 15.27 -25.70 -5.06
C THR A 29 16.12 -24.51 -4.64
N THR A 30 16.44 -23.63 -5.59
CA THR A 30 16.86 -22.27 -5.28
C THR A 30 15.64 -21.57 -4.72
N SER A 31 15.39 -21.79 -3.43
CA SER A 31 14.57 -20.93 -2.61
C SER A 31 15.10 -19.52 -2.80
N CYS A 32 14.37 -18.66 -3.50
CA CYS A 32 14.77 -17.27 -3.72
C CYS A 32 14.86 -16.44 -2.43
N PHE A 33 14.54 -17.04 -1.28
CA PHE A 33 14.71 -16.46 0.04
C PHE A 33 15.39 -17.49 0.94
N SER A 34 16.59 -17.17 1.43
CA SER A 34 17.23 -17.98 2.46
C SER A 34 16.46 -17.79 3.76
N SER A 35 16.35 -18.83 4.60
CA SER A 35 15.69 -18.69 5.91
C SER A 35 16.42 -17.70 6.84
N ASP A 36 17.66 -17.34 6.50
CA ASP A 36 18.45 -16.28 7.13
C ASP A 36 18.04 -14.85 6.74
N ASP A 37 17.16 -14.68 5.75
CA ASP A 37 16.64 -13.37 5.31
C ASP A 37 15.53 -12.83 6.23
N LYS A 38 15.19 -13.55 7.31
CA LYS A 38 14.25 -13.03 8.32
C LYS A 38 14.85 -11.79 8.98
N VAL A 39 14.12 -10.68 8.90
CA VAL A 39 14.48 -9.38 9.48
C VAL A 39 14.90 -9.53 10.94
N LYS A 40 16.21 -9.42 11.20
CA LYS A 40 16.79 -9.57 12.55
C LYS A 40 16.52 -8.37 13.47
N TRP A 41 16.09 -7.26 12.90
CA TRP A 41 15.95 -5.98 13.61
C TRP A 41 14.48 -5.74 13.96
N ASN A 42 14.17 -5.63 15.25
CA ASN A 42 12.87 -5.16 15.72
C ASN A 42 13.02 -3.69 16.10
N ARG A 43 12.62 -2.78 15.21
CA ARG A 43 12.70 -1.34 15.48
C ARG A 43 11.39 -0.84 16.07
N THR A 44 11.52 0.02 17.07
CA THR A 44 10.39 0.74 17.67
C THR A 44 10.62 2.22 17.49
N PHE A 45 9.60 2.93 17.02
CA PHE A 45 9.59 4.39 17.14
C PHE A 45 9.23 4.74 18.57
N ASN A 46 9.86 5.77 19.12
CA ASN A 46 9.52 6.25 20.45
C ASN A 46 9.17 7.73 20.37
N PHE A 47 8.11 8.13 21.05
CA PHE A 47 7.71 9.52 21.23
C PHE A 47 7.41 9.75 22.72
N ASN A 48 7.97 10.81 23.30
CA ASN A 48 7.87 11.09 24.73
C ASN A 48 8.14 9.87 25.63
N ASN A 49 9.23 9.14 25.35
CA ASN A 49 9.67 7.95 26.07
C ASN A 49 8.66 6.77 26.07
N ARG A 50 7.77 6.71 25.08
CA ARG A 50 6.81 5.62 24.88
C ARG A 50 6.93 5.06 23.47
N SER A 51 6.75 3.75 23.34
CA SER A 51 6.66 3.09 22.04
C SER A 51 5.48 3.64 21.24
N LEU A 52 5.76 4.08 20.03
CA LEU A 52 4.82 4.69 19.11
C LEU A 52 4.35 3.66 18.08
N VAL A 53 3.05 3.45 18.00
CA VAL A 53 2.42 2.73 16.89
C VAL A 53 2.24 3.70 15.74
N LEU A 54 2.75 3.37 14.56
CA LEU A 54 2.66 4.24 13.40
C LEU A 54 1.23 4.20 12.83
N LYS A 55 0.59 5.38 12.71
CA LYS A 55 -0.80 5.50 12.24
C LYS A 55 -0.84 6.07 10.83
N LEU A 56 -1.42 5.33 9.90
CA LEU A 56 -1.60 5.74 8.50
C LEU A 56 -3.05 6.08 8.23
N ALA A 57 -3.30 7.18 7.52
CA ALA A 57 -4.62 7.48 6.99
C ALA A 57 -5.02 6.38 5.99
N VAL A 58 -6.28 5.99 5.98
CA VAL A 58 -6.84 5.13 4.93
C VAL A 58 -8.24 5.60 4.56
N THR A 59 -8.56 5.56 3.27
CA THR A 59 -9.91 5.86 2.75
C THR A 59 -10.52 4.61 2.12
N ASP A 60 -11.75 4.71 1.65
CA ASP A 60 -12.39 3.62 0.90
C ASP A 60 -11.88 3.49 -0.56
N GLU A 61 -11.10 4.48 -1.03
CA GLU A 61 -10.37 4.41 -2.31
C GLU A 61 -9.42 3.18 -2.36
N PRO A 62 -9.57 2.26 -3.33
CA PRO A 62 -8.73 1.06 -3.44
C PRO A 62 -7.23 1.35 -3.56
N ALA A 63 -6.86 2.40 -4.31
CA ALA A 63 -5.46 2.80 -4.47
C ALA A 63 -4.80 3.16 -3.13
N HIS A 64 -5.54 3.83 -2.24
CA HIS A 64 -5.02 4.22 -0.92
C HIS A 64 -4.70 2.98 -0.08
N ARG A 65 -5.62 2.01 -0.08
CA ARG A 65 -5.45 0.74 0.64
C ARG A 65 -4.24 -0.03 0.12
N ILE A 66 -4.09 -0.15 -1.20
CA ILE A 66 -2.96 -0.86 -1.83
C ILE A 66 -1.63 -0.22 -1.44
N VAL A 67 -1.51 1.10 -1.56
CA VAL A 67 -0.28 1.82 -1.19
C VAL A 67 0.05 1.63 0.29
N ASN A 68 -0.94 1.69 1.18
CA ASN A 68 -0.74 1.45 2.61
C ASN A 68 -0.26 0.03 2.91
N TYR A 69 -0.84 -1.00 2.27
CA TYR A 69 -0.38 -2.38 2.44
C TYR A 69 1.04 -2.59 1.93
N LEU A 70 1.39 -2.01 0.78
CA LEU A 70 2.77 -2.05 0.26
C LEU A 70 3.75 -1.37 1.23
N PHE A 71 3.39 -0.20 1.74
CA PHE A 71 4.21 0.48 2.73
C PHE A 71 4.36 -0.34 4.02
N GLN A 72 3.29 -0.96 4.51
CA GLN A 72 3.35 -1.81 5.69
C GLN A 72 4.32 -2.98 5.51
N LEU A 73 4.27 -3.66 4.36
CA LEU A 73 5.20 -4.73 4.02
C LEU A 73 6.64 -4.21 3.96
N LEU A 74 6.89 -3.08 3.28
CA LEU A 74 8.22 -2.50 3.18
C LEU A 74 8.75 -2.04 4.53
N ALA A 75 7.92 -1.43 5.36
CA ALA A 75 8.28 -0.99 6.71
C ALA A 75 8.61 -2.20 7.62
N TYR A 76 7.88 -3.30 7.47
CA TYR A 76 8.20 -4.54 8.16
C TYR A 76 9.52 -5.15 7.66
N GLU A 77 9.65 -5.38 6.35
CA GLU A 77 10.77 -6.10 5.76
C GLU A 77 12.09 -5.31 5.79
N ARG A 78 12.04 -3.99 5.55
CA ARG A 78 13.25 -3.16 5.45
C ARG A 78 13.60 -2.42 6.73
N LEU A 79 12.58 -2.07 7.53
CA LEU A 79 12.77 -1.24 8.71
C LEU A 79 12.49 -2.00 10.01
N GLY A 80 11.90 -3.19 9.96
CA GLY A 80 11.59 -3.98 11.15
C GLY A 80 10.42 -3.42 11.97
N TYR A 81 9.58 -2.57 11.39
CA TYR A 81 8.39 -2.01 12.06
C TYR A 81 7.24 -3.00 11.97
N LYS A 82 6.84 -3.54 13.12
CA LYS A 82 5.81 -4.59 13.21
C LYS A 82 4.40 -4.05 13.39
N ASN A 83 4.26 -2.88 14.00
CA ASN A 83 2.97 -2.35 14.45
C ASN A 83 2.64 -1.08 13.67
N ILE A 84 1.74 -1.23 12.71
CA ILE A 84 1.19 -0.14 11.90
C ILE A 84 -0.33 -0.24 11.99
N GLU A 85 -0.98 0.87 12.32
CA GLU A 85 -2.44 0.98 12.44
C GLU A 85 -2.98 1.83 11.29
N PHE A 86 -4.09 1.38 10.70
CA PHE A 86 -4.79 2.16 9.69
C PHE A 86 -5.97 2.88 10.33
N VAL A 87 -5.97 4.20 10.21
CA VAL A 87 -7.02 5.09 10.72
C VAL A 87 -7.91 5.47 9.55
N LYS A 88 -9.16 4.97 9.55
CA LYS A 88 -10.12 5.28 8.51
C LYS A 88 -10.49 6.76 8.56
N LEU A 89 -10.38 7.45 7.44
CA LEU A 89 -10.88 8.80 7.24
C LEU A 89 -12.15 8.76 6.38
N GLU A 90 -13.20 9.41 6.86
CA GLU A 90 -14.37 9.76 6.04
C GLU A 90 -13.89 10.77 4.98
N THR A 91 -14.27 10.58 3.72
CA THR A 91 -13.67 11.33 2.60
C THR A 91 -14.39 12.67 2.44
N GLU A 92 -13.84 13.76 2.98
CA GLU A 92 -14.56 15.04 3.03
C GLU A 92 -13.84 16.21 2.30
N SER A 93 -12.54 16.46 2.54
CA SER A 93 -11.78 17.48 1.78
C SER A 93 -10.25 17.37 1.94
N ILE A 94 -9.49 18.04 1.05
CA ILE A 94 -8.02 18.18 1.16
C ILE A 94 -7.65 18.81 2.50
N ARG A 95 -8.36 19.88 2.90
CA ARG A 95 -8.11 20.61 4.13
C ARG A 95 -8.32 19.73 5.37
N GLU A 96 -9.42 18.98 5.44
CA GLU A 96 -9.66 18.06 6.56
C GLU A 96 -8.62 16.94 6.59
N THR A 97 -8.27 16.39 5.42
CA THR A 97 -7.22 15.37 5.31
C THR A 97 -5.89 15.87 5.87
N ILE A 98 -5.51 17.10 5.54
CA ILE A 98 -4.29 17.74 6.07
C ILE A 98 -4.41 17.98 7.59
N ASN A 99 -5.58 18.41 8.08
CA ASN A 99 -5.79 18.64 9.50
C ASN A 99 -5.63 17.36 10.35
N HIS A 100 -5.90 16.17 9.80
CA HIS A 100 -5.70 14.90 10.52
C HIS A 100 -4.24 14.53 10.74
N VAL A 101 -3.33 14.98 9.88
CA VAL A 101 -1.88 14.75 9.98
C VAL A 101 -1.11 15.91 10.61
N ARG A 102 -1.78 17.05 10.80
CA ARG A 102 -1.22 18.26 11.36
C ARG A 102 -1.08 18.17 12.88
N CYS A 103 0.07 18.58 13.42
CA CYS A 103 0.19 18.85 14.85
C CYS A 103 -0.76 19.97 15.30
N GLN A 104 -1.43 19.79 16.43
CA GLN A 104 -2.34 20.81 16.97
C GLN A 104 -1.58 21.99 17.58
N ASP A 105 -0.41 21.74 18.15
CA ASP A 105 0.48 22.74 18.74
C ASP A 105 1.74 22.96 17.90
N GLU A 106 2.29 24.18 17.92
CA GLU A 106 3.52 24.52 17.18
C GLU A 106 4.73 23.70 17.63
N SER A 107 4.73 23.24 18.88
CA SER A 107 5.78 22.40 19.45
C SER A 107 5.61 20.91 19.18
N CYS A 108 4.53 20.48 18.51
CA CYS A 108 4.20 19.06 18.25
C CYS A 108 4.37 18.16 19.50
N THR A 109 3.98 18.66 20.68
CA THR A 109 4.10 17.89 21.94
C THR A 109 3.05 16.79 22.02
N GLN A 110 1.95 16.95 21.28
CA GLN A 110 0.92 15.94 21.10
C GLN A 110 0.95 15.42 19.67
N LEU A 111 0.94 14.10 19.54
CA LEU A 111 0.90 13.47 18.24
C LEU A 111 -0.46 13.67 17.57
N PRO A 112 -0.48 13.91 16.25
CA PRO A 112 -1.72 13.94 15.49
C PRO A 112 -2.42 12.58 15.50
N ALA A 113 -3.72 12.59 15.18
CA ALA A 113 -4.52 11.36 15.09
C ALA A 113 -3.96 10.37 14.05
N VAL A 114 -3.36 10.92 12.98
CA VAL A 114 -2.68 10.19 11.93
C VAL A 114 -1.25 10.72 11.78
N HIS A 115 -0.27 9.86 11.59
CA HIS A 115 1.13 10.27 11.43
C HIS A 115 1.56 10.40 9.97
N LEU A 116 0.99 9.57 9.08
CA LEU A 116 1.32 9.54 7.65
C LEU A 116 0.07 9.43 6.80
N ASN A 117 0.03 10.17 5.71
CA ASN A 117 -0.92 9.96 4.63
C ASN A 117 -0.14 9.69 3.34
N LEU A 118 -0.33 8.51 2.75
CA LEU A 118 0.37 8.09 1.54
C LEU A 118 -0.42 8.35 0.26
N LEU A 119 -1.67 8.83 0.37
CA LEU A 119 -2.45 9.21 -0.79
C LEU A 119 -3.23 10.50 -0.51
N LEU A 120 -2.69 11.60 -1.03
CA LEU A 120 -3.37 12.88 -1.09
C LEU A 120 -3.37 13.37 -2.53
N TRP A 121 -4.56 13.55 -3.10
CA TRP A 121 -4.72 14.14 -4.42
C TRP A 121 -4.79 15.66 -4.28
N LEU A 122 -3.91 16.36 -5.00
CA LEU A 122 -3.83 17.81 -5.00
C LEU A 122 -4.14 18.35 -6.40
N PRO A 123 -4.77 19.54 -6.49
CA PRO A 123 -4.93 20.22 -7.76
C PRO A 123 -3.58 20.51 -8.44
N ILE A 124 -3.59 20.58 -9.77
CA ILE A 124 -2.40 20.91 -10.56
C ILE A 124 -1.83 22.26 -10.12
N GLY A 125 -0.52 22.29 -9.85
CA GLY A 125 0.20 23.51 -9.46
C GLY A 125 0.00 23.94 -8.01
N VAL A 126 -0.72 23.15 -7.20
CA VAL A 126 -0.92 23.40 -5.77
C VAL A 126 -0.13 22.38 -4.97
N ASP A 127 0.60 22.84 -3.95
CA ASP A 127 1.32 22.00 -3.00
C ASP A 127 0.60 21.95 -1.64
N VAL A 128 1.11 21.11 -0.72
CA VAL A 128 0.60 21.04 0.65
C VAL A 128 0.78 22.38 1.39
N ASN A 129 1.85 23.12 1.07
CA ASN A 129 2.21 24.38 1.74
C ASN A 129 1.19 25.49 1.52
N TYR A 130 0.41 25.42 0.44
CA TYR A 130 -0.74 26.29 0.20
C TYR A 130 -1.79 26.20 1.34
N TRP A 131 -1.93 25.01 1.96
CA TRP A 131 -2.96 24.73 2.95
C TRP A 131 -2.46 24.83 4.40
N VAL A 132 -1.18 24.55 4.64
CA VAL A 132 -0.57 24.44 5.97
C VAL A 132 0.92 24.80 5.91
N PRO A 133 1.50 25.48 6.91
CA PRO A 133 2.93 25.77 6.90
C PRO A 133 3.79 24.49 7.02
N PRO A 134 5.00 24.46 6.43
CA PRO A 134 5.92 23.31 6.53
C PRO A 134 6.30 22.93 7.96
N SER A 135 6.17 23.86 8.92
CA SER A 135 6.41 23.61 10.34
C SER A 135 5.37 22.70 10.99
N ALA A 136 4.17 22.58 10.40
CA ALA A 136 3.06 21.82 10.96
C ALA A 136 2.79 20.50 10.21
N VAL A 137 3.14 20.43 8.93
CA VAL A 137 3.11 19.21 8.11
C VAL A 137 4.28 19.24 7.13
N THR A 138 5.04 18.15 7.06
CA THR A 138 6.12 17.99 6.09
C THR A 138 5.62 17.21 4.89
N ASP A 139 5.77 17.78 3.70
CA ASP A 139 5.54 17.09 2.43
C ASP A 139 6.84 16.46 1.93
N HIS A 140 6.79 15.18 1.53
CA HIS A 140 7.92 14.41 1.01
C HIS A 140 7.83 14.18 -0.51
N GLY A 141 6.92 14.87 -1.20
CA GLY A 141 6.79 14.86 -2.64
C GLY A 141 5.91 13.71 -3.16
N PRO A 142 5.74 13.63 -4.49
CA PRO A 142 4.79 12.71 -5.10
C PRO A 142 5.31 11.26 -5.05
N LEU A 143 4.46 10.35 -4.57
CA LEU A 143 4.71 8.90 -4.64
C LEU A 143 4.38 8.30 -6.02
N GLY A 144 3.62 9.01 -6.84
CA GLY A 144 3.12 8.53 -8.12
C GLY A 144 2.74 9.65 -9.06
N PRO A 145 2.23 9.30 -10.26
CA PRO A 145 1.90 10.28 -11.28
C PRO A 145 0.68 11.14 -10.90
N THR A 146 0.57 12.30 -11.52
CA THR A 146 -0.65 13.12 -11.52
C THR A 146 -1.80 12.37 -12.21
N ARG A 147 -3.04 12.54 -11.76
CA ARG A 147 -4.21 11.88 -12.37
C ARG A 147 -4.39 12.35 -13.82
N GLN A 148 -4.50 11.39 -14.74
CA GLN A 148 -4.64 11.68 -16.17
C GLN A 148 -5.90 12.51 -16.50
N TRP A 149 -7.01 12.29 -15.80
CA TRP A 149 -8.24 13.04 -16.05
C TRP A 149 -8.18 14.50 -15.60
N GLU A 150 -7.34 14.85 -14.62
CA GLU A 150 -7.12 16.25 -14.23
C GLU A 150 -6.37 17.02 -15.33
N LEU A 151 -5.50 16.32 -16.10
CA LEU A 151 -4.83 16.90 -17.27
C LEU A 151 -5.80 17.13 -18.43
N LEU A 152 -6.78 16.23 -18.60
CA LEU A 152 -7.80 16.32 -19.66
C LEU A 152 -8.89 17.34 -19.33
N ALA A 153 -9.17 17.60 -18.05
CA ALA A 153 -10.16 18.57 -17.61
C ALA A 153 -9.65 20.02 -17.65
N ASN A 154 -8.35 20.24 -17.89
CA ASN A 154 -7.73 21.57 -17.91
C ASN A 154 -7.44 21.99 -19.37
N PRO A 155 -8.23 22.90 -19.97
CA PRO A 155 -8.15 23.23 -21.40
C PRO A 155 -6.82 23.88 -21.82
N ILE A 156 -6.01 24.35 -20.87
CA ILE A 156 -4.71 25.00 -21.11
C ILE A 156 -3.64 24.01 -21.62
N HIS A 157 -3.79 22.70 -21.38
CA HIS A 157 -2.81 21.71 -21.84
C HIS A 157 -3.17 20.97 -23.13
N VAL A 158 -4.43 21.00 -23.56
CA VAL A 158 -4.85 20.36 -24.82
C VAL A 158 -4.35 21.16 -26.03
N SER A 159 -4.23 22.48 -25.93
CA SER A 159 -3.78 23.34 -27.03
C SER A 159 -2.28 23.25 -27.36
N ARG A 160 -1.49 22.44 -26.62
CA ARG A 160 -0.04 22.27 -26.85
C ARG A 160 0.33 20.95 -27.52
N ILE A 161 -0.63 20.04 -27.68
CA ILE A 161 -0.41 18.72 -28.30
C ILE A 161 -0.82 18.76 -29.79
N GLU A 162 -1.53 19.80 -30.22
CA GLU A 162 -1.98 19.98 -31.61
C GLU A 162 -1.14 20.99 -32.43
N SER A 163 0.06 21.36 -31.97
CA SER A 163 0.99 22.25 -32.71
C SER A 163 2.27 21.56 -33.12
#